data_AF-A0A9E5TUA7-F1
#
_entry.id   AF-A0A9E5TUA7-F1
#
_cell.length_a   1.000
_cell.length_b   1.000
_cell.length_c   1.000
_cell.angle_alpha   90.00
_cell.angle_beta   90.00
_cell.angle_gamma   90.00
#
_symmetry.space_group_name_H-M   'P 1'
#
loop_
_entity.id
_entity.type
_entity.pdbx_description
1 polymer ?
#
loop_
_entity_poly.entity_id
_entity_poly.type
_entity_poly.pdbx_seq_one_letter_code
_entity_poly.pdbx_strand_id
1 'polypeptide(L)' 'MGSYTYGPVASRRLGRSLGVDLVPLKTCNLNCVYCQLGPTPQVTLQR' A
#
# COMPACT_ATOMS: atom_id res chain seq x y z
N MET A 1 -18.68 -20.46 3.62
CA MET A 1 -17.61 -19.94 4.49
C MET A 1 -16.40 -19.65 3.62
N GLY A 2 -16.18 -18.38 3.29
CA GLY A 2 -15.15 -17.98 2.33
C GLY A 2 -13.77 -18.25 2.91
N SER A 3 -12.97 -19.06 2.20
CA SER A 3 -11.57 -19.30 2.49
C SER A 3 -10.80 -17.99 2.40
N TYR A 4 -10.22 -17.53 3.51
CA TYR A 4 -9.28 -16.42 3.48
C TYR A 4 -8.05 -16.86 2.68
N THR A 5 -7.82 -16.28 1.49
CA THR A 5 -6.66 -16.60 0.63
C THR A 5 -5.33 -16.21 1.31
N TYR A 6 -5.38 -15.22 2.21
CA TYR A 6 -4.28 -14.78 3.06
C TYR A 6 -4.79 -14.69 4.51
N GLY A 7 -3.97 -15.12 5.46
CA GLY A 7 -4.42 -15.53 6.80
C GLY A 7 -4.97 -14.42 7.69
N PRO A 8 -5.42 -14.74 8.91
CA PRO A 8 -5.47 -13.79 10.01
C PRO A 8 -4.15 -13.88 10.81
N VAL A 9 -3.21 -12.99 10.51
CA VAL A 9 -1.92 -12.88 11.21
C VAL A 9 -2.08 -11.99 12.44
N ALA A 10 -1.53 -12.42 13.57
CA ALA A 10 -1.52 -11.59 14.77
C ALA A 10 -0.64 -10.35 14.54
N SER A 11 -1.27 -9.18 14.46
CA SER A 11 -0.56 -7.91 14.32
C SER A 11 -0.48 -7.23 15.66
N ARG A 12 0.73 -6.86 16.10
CA ARG A 12 0.91 -6.10 17.35
C ARG A 12 0.23 -4.73 17.32
N ARG A 13 0.10 -4.11 16.14
CA ARG A 13 -0.54 -2.79 15.98
C ARG A 13 -2.05 -2.88 15.71
N LEU A 14 -2.48 -3.88 14.93
CA LEU A 14 -3.86 -3.99 14.43
C LEU A 14 -4.68 -5.11 15.09
N GLY A 15 -4.07 -5.89 15.98
CA GLY A 15 -4.66 -7.11 16.59
C GLY A 15 -4.66 -8.28 15.62
N ARG A 16 -5.32 -8.14 14.47
CA ARG A 16 -5.37 -9.13 13.38
C ARG A 16 -5.20 -8.43 12.04
N SER A 17 -4.32 -8.95 11.19
CA SER A 17 -4.10 -8.44 9.84
C SER A 17 -4.15 -9.58 8.82
N LEU A 18 -4.33 -9.23 7.54
CA LEU A 18 -4.29 -10.20 6.45
C LEU A 18 -2.86 -10.60 6.04
N GLY A 19 -1.85 -9.93 6.59
CA GLY A 19 -0.44 -10.12 6.18
C GLY A 19 -0.13 -9.62 4.78
N VAL A 20 -1.01 -8.81 4.18
CA VAL A 20 -0.81 -8.19 2.86
C VAL A 20 -0.82 -6.67 3.00
N ASP A 21 0.07 -6.01 2.26
CA ASP A 21 0.06 -4.56 2.15
C ASP A 21 -0.88 -4.15 1.01
N LEU A 22 -1.90 -3.36 1.33
CA LEU A 22 -2.85 -2.81 0.36
C LEU A 22 -2.39 -1.46 -0.20
N VAL A 23 -1.30 -0.90 0.34
CA VAL A 23 -0.80 0.41 -0.07
C VAL A 23 -0.05 0.28 -1.38
N PRO A 24 -0.44 1.01 -2.44
CA PRO A 24 0.32 1.08 -3.68
C PRO A 24 1.72 1.61 -3.43
N LEU A 25 2.70 1.13 -4.20
CA LEU A 25 4.12 1.49 -4.05
C LEU A 25 4.37 3.02 -4.00
N LYS A 26 3.66 3.79 -4.83
CA LYS A 26 3.77 5.25 -4.87
C LYS A 26 2.50 5.90 -5.43
N THR A 27 1.80 6.66 -4.60
CA THR A 27 0.67 7.51 -4.99
C THR A 27 0.99 8.96 -4.64
N CYS A 28 1.20 9.80 -5.65
CA CYS A 28 1.62 11.19 -5.46
C CYS A 28 0.99 12.10 -6.53
N ASN A 29 0.74 13.36 -6.16
CA ASN A 29 0.29 14.42 -7.07
C ASN A 29 1.43 15.11 -7.83
N LEU A 30 2.68 14.67 -7.62
CA LEU A 30 3.88 15.25 -8.21
C LEU A 30 4.78 14.14 -8.79
N ASN A 31 5.55 14.49 -9.81
CA ASN A 31 6.57 13.63 -10.41
C ASN A 31 7.95 14.30 -10.31
N CYS A 32 8.49 14.41 -9.09
CA CYS A 32 9.78 15.07 -8.85
C CYS A 32 10.95 14.23 -9.37
N VAL A 33 11.89 14.88 -10.09
CA VAL A 33 13.14 14.29 -10.59
C VAL A 33 14.04 13.74 -9.47
N TYR A 34 13.94 14.33 -8.28
CA TYR A 34 14.73 13.95 -7.10
C TYR A 34 14.00 13.03 -6.12
N CYS A 35 12.92 12.36 -6.56
CA CYS A 35 12.16 11.50 -5.66
C CYS A 35 12.94 10.23 -5.31
N GLN A 36 13.16 9.96 -4.02
CA GLN A 36 13.83 8.74 -3.54
C GLN A 36 13.09 7.46 -3.93
N LEU A 37 11.78 7.54 -4.12
CA LEU A 37 10.93 6.43 -4.57
C LEU A 37 10.92 6.27 -6.10
N GLY A 38 11.74 7.03 -6.83
CA GLY A 38 11.79 7.02 -8.29
C GLY A 38 10.66 7.83 -8.95
N PRO A 39 10.47 7.73 -10.28
CA PRO A 39 9.42 8.45 -11.00
C PRO A 39 8.02 7.98 -10.62
N THR A 40 7.04 8.90 -10.65
CA THR A 40 5.63 8.58 -10.39
C THR A 40 4.99 7.96 -11.63
N PRO A 41 4.46 6.74 -11.58
CA PRO A 41 3.88 6.07 -12.74
C PRO A 41 2.56 6.74 -13.20
N GLN A 42 1.75 7.21 -12.26
CA GLN A 42 0.53 7.97 -12.54
C GLN A 42 0.35 9.07 -11.49
N VAL A 43 0.26 10.30 -11.96
CA VAL A 43 0.01 11.46 -11.10
C VAL A 43 -1.50 11.55 -10.83
N THR A 44 -1.88 11.72 -9.56
CA THR A 44 -3.28 11.87 -9.18
C THR A 44 -3.45 13.01 -8.18
N LEU A 45 -4.54 13.78 -8.33
CA LEU A 45 -4.97 14.78 -7.35
C LEU A 45 -5.96 14.22 -6.32
N GLN A 46 -6.39 12.96 -6.50
CA GLN A 46 -7.26 12.25 -5.56
C GLN A 46 -6.45 11.76 -4.36
N ARG A 47 -7.00 11.93 -3.16
CA ARG A 47 -6.38 11.50 -1.90
C ARG A 47 -6.80 10.08 -1.54
#